data_AF-A0A8T6HRP7-F1
#
_entry.id   AF-A0A8T6HRP7-F1
#
_cell.length_a   1.000
_cell.length_b   1.000
_cell.length_c   1.000
_cell.angle_alpha   90.00
_cell.angle_beta   90.00
_cell.angle_gamma   90.00
#
_symmetry.space_group_name_H-M   'P 1'
#
loop_
_entity.id
_entity.type
_entity.pdbx_description
1 polymer ?
#
loop_
_entity_poly.entity_id
_entity_poly.type
_entity_poly.pdbx_seq_one_letter_code
_entity_poly.pdbx_strand_id
1 'polypeptide(L)'
;MTESQQSATDTRYLREIIGERQAKADELRGRGIDPYPPRTGRTHSIGEALDIFATHEVEAPDSEGPAVVLAGRIAALRNMGRIAFIDLHDDSGQIQILASKRALGEAWQLIDAFDLGDFVEASGPLIRSRRGEISVQADGIAMLTKTLRPPPEKFHGLQDVETRYRQRYLDLIANDEAKNTLRTRSQIVSAMRRFMDDRGFLEVETPV
;
A
#
# COMPACT_ATOMS: atom_id res chain seq x y z
N MET A 1 23.99 24.91 8.83
CA MET A 1 24.01 23.99 9.98
C MET A 1 24.98 22.87 9.64
N THR A 2 25.84 22.45 10.56
CA THR A 2 26.75 21.32 10.34
C THR A 2 25.97 20.00 10.26
N GLU A 3 26.45 19.01 9.50
CA GLU A 3 25.82 17.68 9.36
C GLU A 3 25.45 17.02 10.71
N SER A 4 26.23 17.26 11.76
CA SER A 4 25.94 16.76 13.11
C SER A 4 24.72 17.40 13.78
N GLN A 5 24.42 18.67 13.48
CA GLN A 5 23.22 19.35 13.99
C GLN A 5 21.97 18.96 13.19
N GLN A 6 22.13 18.63 11.92
CA GLN A 6 21.05 18.18 11.04
C GLN A 6 20.61 16.75 11.40
N SER A 7 21.57 15.83 11.57
CA SER A 7 21.31 14.44 12.01
C SER A 7 20.63 14.34 13.39
N ALA A 8 20.99 15.21 14.33
CA ALA A 8 20.37 15.25 15.66
C ALA A 8 18.93 15.78 15.62
N THR A 9 18.65 16.73 14.73
CA THR A 9 17.30 17.29 14.52
C THR A 9 16.39 16.26 13.86
N ASP A 10 16.89 15.54 12.86
CA ASP A 10 16.17 14.46 12.17
C ASP A 10 15.82 13.31 13.12
N THR A 11 16.74 12.96 14.03
CA THR A 11 16.51 11.92 15.04
C THR A 11 15.42 12.31 16.04
N ARG A 12 15.38 13.59 16.44
CA ARG A 12 14.34 14.09 17.36
C ARG A 12 12.97 14.10 16.70
N TYR A 13 12.90 14.64 15.49
CA TYR A 13 11.68 14.67 14.68
C TYR A 13 11.12 13.25 14.44
N LEU A 14 11.99 12.29 14.10
CA LEU A 14 11.59 10.90 13.91
C LEU A 14 11.02 10.28 15.19
N ARG A 15 11.60 10.57 16.37
CA ARG A 15 11.06 10.08 17.65
C ARG A 15 9.70 10.68 17.97
N GLU A 16 9.51 11.97 17.69
CA GLU A 16 8.22 12.65 17.88
C GLU A 16 7.13 11.99 17.02
N ILE A 17 7.40 11.76 15.72
CA ILE A 17 6.46 11.04 14.83
C ILE A 17 6.18 9.61 15.33
N ILE A 18 7.22 8.86 15.70
CA ILE A 18 7.03 7.50 16.20
C ILE A 18 6.14 7.51 17.45
N GLY A 19 6.34 8.46 18.35
CA GLY A 19 5.52 8.64 19.55
C GLY A 19 4.05 8.93 19.21
N GLU A 20 3.79 9.85 18.28
CA GLU A 20 2.43 10.16 17.81
C GLU A 20 1.75 8.94 17.19
N ARG A 21 2.45 8.21 16.31
CA ARG A 21 1.90 7.02 15.66
C ARG A 21 1.66 5.87 16.64
N GLN A 22 2.50 5.76 17.67
CA GLN A 22 2.31 4.78 18.75
C GLN A 22 1.09 5.15 19.62
N ALA A 23 0.90 6.43 19.94
CA ALA A 23 -0.29 6.90 20.65
C ALA A 23 -1.58 6.60 19.87
N LYS A 24 -1.59 6.80 18.53
CA LYS A 24 -2.72 6.40 17.68
C LYS A 24 -2.97 4.88 17.70
N ALA A 25 -1.92 4.07 17.74
CA ALA A 25 -2.05 2.62 17.86
C ALA A 25 -2.70 2.22 19.20
N ASP A 26 -2.34 2.91 20.28
CA ASP A 26 -2.92 2.70 21.61
C ASP A 26 -4.38 3.20 21.68
N GLU A 27 -4.71 4.30 21.00
CA GLU A 27 -6.09 4.78 20.86
C GLU A 27 -6.98 3.74 20.15
N LEU A 28 -6.48 3.15 19.05
CA LEU A 28 -7.18 2.07 18.34
C LEU A 28 -7.48 0.90 19.28
N ARG A 29 -6.49 0.46 20.07
CA ARG A 29 -6.69 -0.60 21.08
C ARG A 29 -7.71 -0.20 22.14
N GLY A 30 -7.66 1.05 22.62
CA GLY A 30 -8.63 1.59 23.58
C GLY A 30 -10.07 1.58 23.06
N ARG A 31 -10.24 1.65 21.73
CA ARG A 31 -11.53 1.54 21.04
C ARG A 31 -11.92 0.10 20.68
N GLY A 32 -11.14 -0.90 21.13
CA GLY A 32 -11.37 -2.31 20.82
C GLY A 32 -10.96 -2.73 19.41
N ILE A 33 -10.20 -1.88 18.70
CA ILE A 33 -9.74 -2.14 17.33
C ILE A 33 -8.28 -2.59 17.40
N ASP A 34 -8.00 -3.80 16.94
CA ASP A 34 -6.62 -4.28 16.84
C ASP A 34 -5.89 -3.55 15.71
N PRO A 35 -4.77 -2.83 15.97
CA PRO A 35 -3.97 -2.21 14.91
C PRO A 35 -3.15 -3.21 14.08
N TYR A 36 -3.11 -4.49 14.47
CA TYR A 36 -2.35 -5.56 13.82
C TYR A 36 -3.15 -6.87 13.71
N PRO A 37 -4.34 -6.87 13.07
CA PRO A 37 -5.16 -8.06 12.96
C PRO A 37 -4.45 -9.18 12.18
N PRO A 38 -4.71 -10.45 12.51
CA PRO A 38 -4.01 -11.59 11.91
C PRO A 38 -4.49 -11.94 10.50
N ARG A 39 -5.62 -11.37 10.05
CA ARG A 39 -6.28 -11.72 8.78
C ARG A 39 -6.86 -10.48 8.11
N THR A 40 -6.92 -10.55 6.78
CA THR A 40 -7.60 -9.61 5.89
C THR A 40 -8.71 -10.35 5.16
N GLY A 41 -9.80 -9.64 4.84
CA GLY A 41 -10.88 -10.09 3.96
C GLY A 41 -10.61 -9.85 2.48
N ARG A 42 -9.37 -9.50 2.08
CA ARG A 42 -8.98 -9.21 0.69
C ARG A 42 -9.52 -10.27 -0.27
N THR A 43 -10.29 -9.82 -1.26
CA THR A 43 -10.85 -10.68 -2.31
C THR A 43 -10.05 -10.60 -3.61
N HIS A 44 -9.48 -9.43 -3.92
CA HIS A 44 -8.75 -9.19 -5.16
C HIS A 44 -7.46 -8.40 -4.89
N SER A 45 -6.50 -8.54 -5.79
CA SER A 45 -5.45 -7.56 -5.95
C SER A 45 -5.97 -6.30 -6.65
N ILE A 46 -5.24 -5.21 -6.52
CA ILE A 46 -5.65 -3.94 -7.15
C ILE A 46 -5.67 -4.08 -8.68
N GLY A 47 -4.64 -4.70 -9.26
CA GLY A 47 -4.59 -4.99 -10.69
C GLY A 47 -5.80 -5.79 -11.19
N GLU A 48 -6.17 -6.87 -10.49
CA GLU A 48 -7.36 -7.65 -10.85
C GLU A 48 -8.65 -6.81 -10.78
N ALA A 49 -8.80 -5.97 -9.75
CA ALA A 49 -9.95 -5.09 -9.63
C ALA A 49 -10.03 -4.07 -10.78
N LEU A 50 -8.88 -3.53 -11.22
CA LEU A 50 -8.81 -2.63 -12.37
C LEU A 50 -9.24 -3.35 -13.67
N ASP A 51 -8.77 -4.58 -13.89
CA ASP A 51 -9.12 -5.39 -15.06
C ASP A 51 -10.61 -5.76 -15.08
N ILE A 52 -11.16 -6.15 -13.92
CA ILE A 52 -12.58 -6.45 -13.75
C ILE A 52 -13.43 -5.22 -14.07
N PHE A 53 -13.07 -4.05 -13.54
CA PHE A 53 -13.83 -2.83 -13.79
C PHE A 53 -13.72 -2.37 -15.24
N ALA A 54 -12.55 -2.50 -15.86
CA ALA A 54 -12.35 -2.16 -17.27
C ALA A 54 -13.26 -3.02 -18.18
N THR A 55 -13.45 -4.29 -17.84
CA THR A 55 -14.39 -5.17 -18.56
C THR A 55 -15.84 -4.75 -18.33
N HIS A 56 -16.21 -4.52 -17.07
CA HIS A 56 -17.57 -4.10 -16.68
C HIS A 56 -18.00 -2.79 -17.33
N GLU A 57 -17.09 -1.80 -17.41
CA GLU A 57 -17.41 -0.49 -17.97
C GLU A 57 -17.77 -0.54 -19.46
N VAL A 58 -17.24 -1.51 -20.21
CA VAL A 58 -17.61 -1.73 -21.61
C VAL A 58 -19.04 -2.27 -21.73
N GLU A 59 -19.45 -3.13 -20.80
CA GLU A 59 -20.77 -3.78 -20.82
C GLU A 59 -21.87 -2.87 -20.26
N ALA A 60 -21.56 -2.12 -19.20
CA ALA A 60 -22.50 -1.26 -18.49
C ALA A 60 -21.84 0.10 -18.12
N PRO A 61 -21.73 1.02 -19.09
CA PRO A 61 -21.17 2.36 -18.85
C PRO A 61 -21.92 3.10 -17.74
N ASP A 62 -21.19 3.93 -16.98
CA ASP A 62 -21.72 4.78 -15.89
C ASP A 62 -22.43 4.03 -14.74
N SER A 63 -22.27 2.71 -14.65
CA SER A 63 -22.82 1.89 -13.57
C SER A 63 -21.77 1.48 -12.54
N GLU A 64 -22.23 1.18 -11.32
CA GLU A 64 -21.36 0.66 -10.26
C GLU A 64 -20.90 -0.75 -10.63
N GLY A 65 -19.58 -0.97 -10.58
CA GLY A 65 -18.96 -2.26 -10.78
C GLY A 65 -19.09 -3.18 -9.57
N PRO A 66 -18.53 -4.40 -9.67
CA PRO A 66 -18.62 -5.37 -8.60
C PRO A 66 -17.96 -4.86 -7.31
N ALA A 67 -18.52 -5.27 -6.18
CA ALA A 67 -17.96 -5.00 -4.87
C ALA A 67 -16.67 -5.82 -4.67
N VAL A 68 -15.62 -5.14 -4.20
CA VAL A 68 -14.31 -5.73 -3.92
C VAL A 68 -13.88 -5.41 -2.50
N VAL A 69 -12.95 -6.22 -1.98
CA VAL A 69 -12.22 -5.95 -0.74
C VAL A 69 -10.75 -5.91 -1.11
N LEU A 70 -10.15 -4.73 -1.01
CA LEU A 70 -8.76 -4.49 -1.37
C LEU A 70 -7.95 -4.20 -0.12
N ALA A 71 -6.71 -4.67 -0.10
CA ALA A 71 -5.75 -4.40 0.97
C ALA A 71 -4.47 -3.85 0.36
N GLY A 72 -3.88 -2.84 0.99
CA GLY A 72 -2.68 -2.21 0.48
C GLY A 72 -2.10 -1.18 1.43
N ARG A 73 -1.02 -0.55 0.99
CA ARG A 73 -0.33 0.52 1.70
C ARG A 73 -0.91 1.88 1.29
N ILE A 74 -1.16 2.75 2.26
CA ILE A 74 -1.52 4.15 2.01
C ILE A 74 -0.31 4.89 1.43
N ALA A 75 -0.42 5.33 0.18
CA ALA A 75 0.56 6.17 -0.50
C ALA A 75 0.21 7.67 -0.47
N ALA A 76 -1.06 8.00 -0.28
CA ALA A 76 -1.51 9.36 0.02
C ALA A 76 -2.84 9.32 0.77
N LEU A 77 -3.08 10.31 1.63
CA LEU A 77 -4.32 10.48 2.36
C LEU A 77 -4.72 11.95 2.33
N ARG A 78 -5.90 12.25 1.77
CA ARG A 78 -6.45 13.59 1.62
C ARG A 78 -7.81 13.64 2.33
N ASN A 79 -7.83 14.09 3.59
CA ASN A 79 -9.05 14.22 4.38
C ASN A 79 -9.65 15.63 4.21
N MET A 80 -10.89 15.70 3.71
CA MET A 80 -11.66 16.94 3.51
C MET A 80 -12.87 17.01 4.45
N GLY A 81 -12.79 16.38 5.63
CA GLY A 81 -13.76 16.45 6.73
C GLY A 81 -14.97 15.54 6.59
N ARG A 82 -15.66 15.55 5.43
CA ARG A 82 -16.79 14.62 5.14
C ARG A 82 -16.46 13.55 4.11
N ILE A 83 -15.41 13.77 3.34
CA ILE A 83 -14.91 12.91 2.27
C ILE A 83 -13.40 12.81 2.45
N ALA A 84 -12.85 11.61 2.26
CA ALA A 84 -11.43 11.36 2.24
C ALA A 84 -11.08 10.58 0.98
N PHE A 85 -9.96 10.97 0.36
CA PHE A 85 -9.37 10.24 -0.76
C PHE A 85 -8.11 9.56 -0.27
N ILE A 86 -8.02 8.25 -0.44
CA ILE A 86 -6.87 7.44 -0.04
C ILE A 86 -6.30 6.79 -1.28
N ASP A 87 -5.03 7.04 -1.57
CA ASP A 87 -4.35 6.35 -2.67
C ASP A 87 -3.73 5.07 -2.08
N LEU A 88 -4.28 3.92 -2.48
CA LEU A 88 -3.92 2.60 -1.96
C LEU A 88 -3.04 1.87 -2.97
N HIS A 89 -1.93 1.31 -2.51
CA HIS A 89 -0.95 0.61 -3.35
C HIS A 89 -0.73 -0.82 -2.87
N ASP A 90 -0.71 -1.79 -3.79
CA ASP A 90 -0.30 -3.17 -3.53
C ASP A 90 0.81 -3.59 -4.50
N ASP A 91 1.06 -4.89 -4.62
CA ASP A 91 2.10 -5.40 -5.50
C ASP A 91 1.74 -5.31 -6.99
N SER A 92 0.45 -5.30 -7.33
CA SER A 92 -0.07 -5.31 -8.70
C SER A 92 -0.47 -3.92 -9.22
N GLY A 93 -0.81 -2.95 -8.36
CA GLY A 93 -1.14 -1.61 -8.83
C GLY A 93 -1.43 -0.58 -7.74
N GLN A 94 -2.09 0.49 -8.18
CA GLN A 94 -2.58 1.59 -7.34
C GLN A 94 -4.05 1.88 -7.67
N ILE A 95 -4.84 2.21 -6.65
CA ILE A 95 -6.25 2.59 -6.80
C ILE A 95 -6.63 3.62 -5.76
N GLN A 96 -7.55 4.52 -6.13
CA GLN A 96 -8.09 5.51 -5.21
C GLN A 96 -9.28 4.93 -4.44
N ILE A 97 -9.32 5.19 -3.15
CA ILE A 97 -10.46 4.88 -2.28
C ILE A 97 -11.20 6.19 -2.01
N LEU A 98 -12.48 6.23 -2.37
CA LEU A 98 -13.41 7.31 -2.04
C LEU A 98 -14.14 6.94 -0.76
N ALA A 99 -13.66 7.44 0.37
CA ALA A 99 -14.30 7.27 1.66
C ALA A 99 -15.23 8.45 1.95
N SER A 100 -16.47 8.19 2.36
CA SER A 100 -17.39 9.25 2.80
C SER A 100 -17.95 8.95 4.18
N LYS A 101 -18.12 9.99 5.01
CA LYS A 101 -18.68 9.85 6.36
C LYS A 101 -20.09 9.25 6.35
N ARG A 102 -20.85 9.51 5.29
CA ARG A 102 -22.20 8.97 5.11
C ARG A 102 -22.18 7.46 4.86
N ALA A 103 -21.27 6.98 4.02
CA ALA A 103 -21.19 5.55 3.69
C ALA A 103 -20.57 4.74 4.84
N LEU A 104 -19.50 5.26 5.46
CA LEU A 104 -18.73 4.54 6.47
C LEU A 104 -19.34 4.56 7.89
N GLY A 105 -20.25 5.50 8.19
CA GLY A 105 -20.86 5.60 9.51
C GLY A 105 -19.83 5.73 10.63
N GLU A 106 -19.84 4.80 11.60
CA GLU A 106 -18.89 4.78 12.71
C GLU A 106 -17.45 4.49 12.28
N ALA A 107 -17.26 3.68 11.22
CA ALA A 107 -15.94 3.35 10.69
C ALA A 107 -15.20 4.59 10.17
N TRP A 108 -15.90 5.69 9.87
CA TRP A 108 -15.29 6.97 9.48
C TRP A 108 -14.22 7.46 10.48
N GLN A 109 -14.40 7.17 11.77
CA GLN A 109 -13.45 7.55 12.81
C GLN A 109 -12.07 6.89 12.67
N LEU A 110 -11.91 5.87 11.80
CA LEU A 110 -10.62 5.27 11.47
C LEU A 110 -9.77 6.16 10.56
N ILE A 111 -10.39 7.04 9.77
CA ILE A 111 -9.68 7.94 8.84
C ILE A 111 -8.69 8.84 9.60
N ASP A 112 -9.06 9.32 10.79
CA ASP A 112 -8.21 10.18 11.61
C ASP A 112 -7.03 9.39 12.23
N ALA A 113 -7.19 8.07 12.38
CA ALA A 113 -6.16 7.18 12.86
C ALA A 113 -5.22 6.68 11.74
N PHE A 114 -5.52 6.90 10.47
CA PHE A 114 -4.66 6.50 9.36
C PHE A 114 -3.50 7.46 9.15
N ASP A 115 -2.34 6.92 8.80
CA ASP A 115 -1.15 7.67 8.43
C ASP A 115 -0.53 7.13 7.13
N LEU A 116 0.26 7.97 6.48
CA LEU A 116 1.03 7.57 5.31
C LEU A 116 1.91 6.35 5.64
N GLY A 117 1.83 5.34 4.79
CA GLY A 117 2.57 4.08 4.90
C GLY A 117 1.88 2.99 5.71
N ASP A 118 0.73 3.26 6.36
CA ASP A 118 -0.10 2.23 7.00
C ASP A 118 -0.63 1.23 5.99
N PHE A 119 -0.87 -0.01 6.42
CA PHE A 119 -1.64 -0.98 5.64
C PHE A 119 -3.09 -0.97 6.10
N VAL A 120 -4.00 -0.87 5.14
CA VAL A 120 -5.43 -0.80 5.38
C VAL A 120 -6.18 -1.69 4.40
N GLU A 121 -7.40 -2.02 4.79
CA GLU A 121 -8.40 -2.67 3.96
C GLU A 121 -9.51 -1.68 3.63
N ALA A 122 -10.03 -1.75 2.40
CA ALA A 122 -11.20 -1.00 1.97
C ALA A 122 -12.13 -1.93 1.18
N SER A 123 -13.43 -1.88 1.51
CA SER A 123 -14.48 -2.61 0.81
C SER A 123 -15.46 -1.66 0.13
N GLY A 124 -16.00 -2.09 -1.01
CA GLY A 124 -17.10 -1.41 -1.66
C GLY A 124 -17.12 -1.63 -3.18
N PRO A 125 -18.13 -1.09 -3.88
CA PRO A 125 -18.22 -1.17 -5.33
C PRO A 125 -17.13 -0.36 -6.02
N LEU A 126 -16.67 -0.86 -7.16
CA LEU A 126 -15.80 -0.14 -8.07
C LEU A 126 -16.62 0.90 -8.84
N ILE A 127 -16.08 2.11 -8.97
CA ILE A 127 -16.74 3.23 -9.64
C ILE A 127 -15.74 3.98 -10.53
N ARG A 128 -16.27 4.67 -11.55
CA ARG A 128 -15.54 5.72 -12.25
C ARG A 128 -15.79 7.04 -11.55
N SER A 129 -14.75 7.63 -10.95
CA SER A 129 -14.88 8.94 -10.33
C SER A 129 -15.15 10.03 -11.39
N ARG A 130 -15.64 11.21 -10.97
CA ARG A 130 -15.84 12.36 -11.88
C ARG A 130 -14.57 12.81 -12.60
N ARG A 131 -13.38 12.46 -12.10
CA ARG A 131 -12.09 12.77 -12.72
C ARG A 131 -11.63 11.70 -13.70
N GLY A 132 -12.41 10.65 -13.92
CA GLY A 132 -12.08 9.55 -14.83
C GLY A 132 -11.21 8.44 -14.21
N GLU A 133 -10.85 8.55 -12.93
CA GLU A 133 -10.08 7.52 -12.23
C GLU A 133 -10.99 6.39 -11.74
N ILE A 134 -10.58 5.13 -11.91
CA ILE A 134 -11.21 3.98 -11.26
C ILE A 134 -10.98 4.11 -9.75
N SER A 135 -12.03 3.95 -8.96
CA SER A 135 -11.97 4.10 -7.50
C SER A 135 -12.87 3.08 -6.81
N VAL A 136 -12.57 2.75 -5.56
CA VAL A 136 -13.50 2.03 -4.68
C VAL A 136 -14.34 3.05 -3.92
N GLN A 137 -15.66 2.97 -4.02
CA GLN A 137 -16.56 3.75 -3.16
C GLN A 137 -16.69 3.03 -1.83
N ALA A 138 -15.94 3.46 -0.81
CA ALA A 138 -15.81 2.68 0.41
C ALA A 138 -17.09 2.69 1.27
N ASP A 139 -17.60 1.49 1.53
CA ASP A 139 -18.64 1.20 2.52
C ASP A 139 -18.07 0.56 3.80
N GLY A 140 -16.83 0.06 3.74
CA GLY A 140 -16.07 -0.44 4.87
C GLY A 140 -14.59 -0.08 4.75
N ILE A 141 -13.96 0.16 5.91
CA ILE A 141 -12.51 0.34 6.04
C ILE A 141 -12.01 -0.33 7.32
N ALA A 142 -10.79 -0.86 7.28
CA ALA A 142 -10.15 -1.45 8.45
C ALA A 142 -8.64 -1.16 8.49
N MET A 143 -8.09 -1.08 9.70
CA MET A 143 -6.64 -1.05 9.92
C MET A 143 -6.09 -2.47 9.82
N LEU A 144 -5.03 -2.68 9.03
CA LEU A 144 -4.32 -3.96 8.96
C LEU A 144 -2.94 -3.92 9.60
N THR A 145 -2.23 -2.80 9.48
CA THR A 145 -0.95 -2.61 10.15
C THR A 145 -0.70 -1.12 10.32
N LYS A 146 -0.59 -0.70 11.58
CA LYS A 146 -0.12 0.63 11.93
C LYS A 146 1.40 0.73 11.72
N THR A 147 1.84 1.62 10.84
CA THR A 147 3.26 1.82 10.56
C THR A 147 3.81 2.89 11.48
N LEU A 148 4.73 2.53 12.39
CA LEU A 148 5.29 3.47 13.36
C LEU A 148 6.33 4.44 12.78
N ARG A 149 7.02 4.04 11.71
CA ARG A 149 8.02 4.89 11.03
C ARG A 149 7.41 5.48 9.76
N PRO A 150 7.54 6.80 9.51
CA PRO A 150 7.10 7.36 8.24
C PRO A 150 7.88 6.72 7.09
N PRO A 151 7.26 6.55 5.90
CA PRO A 151 8.01 6.17 4.73
C PRO A 151 9.03 7.25 4.38
N PRO A 152 10.12 6.88 3.70
CA PRO A 152 11.14 7.83 3.30
C PRO A 152 10.57 8.82 2.28
N GLU A 153 11.00 10.08 2.35
CA GLU A 153 10.68 11.07 1.32
C GLU A 153 11.32 10.66 -0.02
N LYS A 154 10.50 10.62 -1.07
CA LYS A 154 10.90 10.17 -2.43
C LYS A 154 12.13 10.91 -3.00
N PHE A 155 12.39 12.15 -2.56
CA PHE A 155 13.39 13.02 -3.22
C PHE A 155 14.70 13.18 -2.45
N HIS A 156 14.69 13.16 -1.12
CA HIS A 156 15.87 13.53 -0.34
C HIS A 156 16.53 12.38 0.44
N GLY A 157 15.79 11.30 0.76
CA GLY A 157 16.26 10.32 1.76
C GLY A 157 16.93 9.05 1.25
N LEU A 158 16.70 8.61 0.01
CA LEU A 158 17.19 7.32 -0.50
C LEU A 158 18.12 7.43 -1.71
N GLN A 159 18.81 8.56 -1.89
CA GLN A 159 19.81 8.67 -2.95
C GLN A 159 21.08 7.87 -2.64
N ASP A 160 21.40 7.68 -1.35
CA ASP A 160 22.58 6.93 -0.94
C ASP A 160 22.45 5.43 -1.28
N VAL A 161 23.35 4.98 -2.16
CA VAL A 161 23.38 3.62 -2.69
C VAL A 161 23.65 2.60 -1.57
N GLU A 162 24.50 2.92 -0.59
CA GLU A 162 24.80 1.99 0.50
C GLU A 162 23.56 1.76 1.37
N THR A 163 22.88 2.84 1.75
CA THR A 163 21.63 2.78 2.52
C THR A 163 20.54 2.01 1.78
N ARG A 164 20.38 2.21 0.46
CA ARG A 164 19.44 1.43 -0.38
C ARG A 164 19.73 -0.07 -0.33
N TYR A 165 21.00 -0.46 -0.38
CA TYR A 165 21.39 -1.87 -0.31
C TYR A 165 21.17 -2.48 1.08
N ARG A 166 21.48 -1.72 2.15
CA ARG A 166 21.29 -2.18 3.54
C ARG A 166 19.82 -2.22 3.95
N GLN A 167 19.03 -1.25 3.50
CA GLN A 167 17.62 -1.10 3.81
C GLN A 167 16.77 -1.31 2.56
N ARG A 168 16.95 -2.48 1.91
CA ARG A 168 16.27 -2.82 0.65
C ARG A 168 14.75 -2.68 0.73
N TYR A 169 14.14 -2.92 1.88
CA TYR A 169 12.70 -2.74 2.08
C TYR A 169 12.25 -1.29 1.85
N LEU A 170 13.08 -0.29 2.16
CA LEU A 170 12.78 1.12 1.86
C LEU A 170 12.98 1.44 0.37
N ASP A 171 14.03 0.90 -0.23
CA ASP A 171 14.28 1.03 -1.68
C ASP A 171 13.11 0.48 -2.50
N LEU A 172 12.56 -0.66 -2.09
CA LEU A 172 11.38 -1.27 -2.73
C LEU A 172 10.07 -0.50 -2.53
N ILE A 173 9.97 0.35 -1.49
CA ILE A 173 8.81 1.22 -1.27
C ILE A 173 8.93 2.50 -2.09
N ALA A 174 10.14 3.05 -2.20
CA ALA A 174 10.38 4.35 -2.82
C ALA A 174 10.67 4.29 -4.32
N ASN A 175 11.18 3.15 -4.82
CA ASN A 175 11.68 3.01 -6.18
C ASN A 175 11.02 1.84 -6.93
N ASP A 176 10.09 2.17 -7.83
CA ASP A 176 9.39 1.21 -8.68
C ASP A 176 10.34 0.48 -9.67
N GLU A 177 11.42 1.12 -10.11
CA GLU A 177 12.43 0.50 -10.98
C GLU A 177 13.19 -0.62 -10.24
N ALA A 178 13.51 -0.41 -8.95
CA ALA A 178 14.12 -1.44 -8.12
C ALA A 178 13.21 -2.66 -7.97
N LYS A 179 11.90 -2.44 -7.76
CA LYS A 179 10.88 -3.49 -7.70
C LYS A 179 10.79 -4.24 -9.04
N ASN A 180 10.74 -3.52 -10.15
CA ASN A 180 10.71 -4.11 -11.49
C ASN A 180 11.97 -4.93 -11.79
N THR A 181 13.15 -4.44 -11.42
CA THR A 181 14.42 -5.16 -11.59
C THR A 181 14.40 -6.52 -10.87
N LEU A 182 13.91 -6.57 -9.62
CA LEU A 182 13.79 -7.84 -8.90
C LEU A 182 12.76 -8.78 -9.53
N ARG A 183 11.62 -8.24 -9.99
CA ARG A 183 10.59 -9.02 -10.70
C ARG A 183 11.16 -9.63 -11.98
N THR A 184 11.86 -8.83 -12.80
CA THR A 184 12.52 -9.29 -14.03
C THR A 184 13.58 -10.34 -13.74
N ARG A 185 14.42 -10.16 -12.70
CA ARG A 185 15.40 -11.18 -12.30
C ARG A 185 14.73 -12.52 -11.98
N SER A 186 13.63 -12.52 -11.23
CA SER A 186 12.88 -13.75 -10.93
C SER A 186 12.32 -14.41 -12.20
N GLN A 187 11.79 -13.60 -13.13
CA GLN A 187 11.28 -14.07 -14.41
C GLN A 187 12.39 -14.67 -15.29
N ILE A 188 13.58 -14.08 -15.32
CA ILE A 188 14.75 -14.62 -16.05
C ILE A 188 15.13 -16.00 -15.52
N VAL A 189 15.29 -16.15 -14.21
CA VAL A 189 15.65 -17.44 -13.60
C VAL A 189 14.58 -18.49 -13.90
N SER A 190 13.31 -18.12 -13.77
CA SER A 190 12.18 -19.01 -14.07
C SER A 190 12.12 -19.42 -15.54
N ALA A 191 12.41 -18.48 -16.45
CA ALA A 191 12.46 -18.75 -17.89
C ALA A 191 13.62 -19.68 -18.25
N MET A 192 14.78 -19.49 -17.62
CA MET A 192 15.95 -20.36 -17.81
C MET A 192 15.67 -21.78 -17.34
N ARG A 193 15.04 -21.95 -16.17
CA ARG A 193 14.62 -23.27 -15.67
C ARG A 193 13.68 -23.97 -16.65
N ARG A 194 12.57 -23.33 -17.01
CA ARG A 194 11.61 -23.87 -17.98
C ARG A 194 12.28 -24.27 -19.29
N PHE A 195 13.16 -23.41 -19.82
CA PHE A 195 13.88 -23.69 -21.07
C PHE A 195 14.75 -24.96 -20.99
N MET A 196 15.40 -25.20 -19.85
CA MET A 196 16.24 -26.38 -19.61
C MET A 196 15.38 -27.62 -19.33
N ASP A 197 14.34 -27.50 -18.53
CA ASP A 197 13.39 -28.57 -18.20
C ASP A 197 12.71 -29.11 -19.48
N ASP A 198 12.26 -28.21 -20.36
CA ASP A 198 11.64 -28.55 -21.65
C ASP A 198 12.60 -29.33 -22.58
N ARG A 199 13.90 -29.35 -22.26
CA ARG A 199 14.95 -30.09 -22.99
C ARG A 199 15.45 -31.34 -22.27
N GLY A 200 14.82 -31.70 -21.15
CA GLY A 200 15.17 -32.89 -20.38
C GLY A 200 16.44 -32.75 -19.53
N PHE A 201 16.88 -31.52 -19.24
CA PHE A 201 17.90 -31.31 -18.22
C PHE A 201 17.33 -31.57 -16.83
N LEU A 202 18.20 -31.98 -15.89
CA LEU A 202 17.87 -32.19 -14.48
C LEU A 202 18.56 -31.12 -13.64
N GLU A 203 17.79 -30.31 -12.91
CA GLU A 203 18.33 -29.35 -11.93
C GLU A 203 18.96 -30.12 -10.75
N VAL A 204 20.22 -29.81 -10.42
CA VAL A 204 20.96 -30.42 -9.31
C VAL A 204 21.59 -29.34 -8.44
N GLU A 205 21.64 -29.57 -7.13
CA GLU A 205 22.38 -28.74 -6.18
C GLU A 205 23.72 -29.40 -5.85
N THR A 206 24.80 -28.61 -5.80
CA THR A 206 26.14 -29.09 -5.43
C THR A 206 26.63 -28.33 -4.20
N PRO A 207 27.52 -28.92 -3.36
CA PRO A 207 28.05 -28.25 -2.18
C PRO A 207 28.67 -26.88 -2.53
N VAL A 208 28.33 -25.85 -1.73
CA VAL A 208 28.77 -24.45 -1.88
C VAL A 208 30.13 -24.20 -1.24
#